data_AF-A0A352IRZ8-F1
#
_entry.id   AF-A0A352IRZ8-F1
#
_cell.length_a   1.000
_cell.length_b   1.000
_cell.length_c   1.000
_cell.angle_alpha   90.00
_cell.angle_beta   90.00
_cell.angle_gamma   90.00
#
_symmetry.space_group_name_H-M   'P 1'
#
loop_
_entity.id
_entity.type
_entity.pdbx_description
1 polymer ?
#
loop_
_entity_poly.entity_id
_entity_poly.type
_entity_poly.pdbx_seq_one_letter_code
_entity_poly.pdbx_strand_id
1 'polypeptide(L)'
;LRGEIWQTPRRLSQLRFPENTAVAGVFRNRVCLQPKADLEVSSGDMVAMFATPSVLPELGKALSGRHAPKYLAERAFFGDFVLNGDALLGDVEQVYGIEFDDLPPELSLAECFARRTKGHPVVGDVVTLGPVTLVARATSADQVTKVGLKMDNSQNG
;
A
#
# COMPACT_ATOMS: atom_id res chain seq x y z
N LEU A 1 -19.06 7.37 -0.53
CA LEU A 1 -18.60 7.63 0.85
C LEU A 1 -18.94 6.44 1.71
N ARG A 2 -17.95 5.87 2.40
CA ARG A 2 -18.09 4.66 3.22
C ARG A 2 -17.15 4.73 4.42
N GLY A 3 -17.55 4.14 5.55
CA GLY A 3 -16.75 4.10 6.78
C GLY A 3 -17.29 5.01 7.88
N GLU A 4 -16.82 4.79 9.11
CA GLU A 4 -17.34 5.42 10.33
C GLU A 4 -17.34 6.96 10.31
N ILE A 5 -16.35 7.58 9.64
CA ILE A 5 -16.24 9.04 9.56
C ILE A 5 -17.41 9.73 8.84
N TRP A 6 -18.14 8.97 8.01
CA TRP A 6 -19.27 9.44 7.21
C TRP A 6 -20.61 9.09 7.86
N GLN A 7 -20.61 8.42 9.02
CA GLN A 7 -21.85 8.18 9.78
C GLN A 7 -22.45 9.48 10.31
N THR A 8 -21.59 10.44 10.68
CA THR A 8 -22.00 11.81 10.98
C THR A 8 -22.00 12.63 9.69
N PRO A 9 -23.13 13.25 9.29
CA PRO A 9 -23.18 14.13 8.13
C PRO A 9 -22.19 15.30 8.26
N ARG A 10 -21.60 15.71 7.13
CA ARG A 10 -20.68 16.85 7.05
C ARG A 10 -21.01 17.72 5.86
N ARG A 11 -20.90 19.05 6.01
CA ARG A 11 -21.12 19.97 4.89
C ARG A 11 -19.96 19.89 3.91
N LEU A 12 -20.24 20.01 2.62
CA LEU A 12 -19.20 20.06 1.59
C LEU A 12 -18.16 21.16 1.85
N SER A 13 -18.58 22.32 2.36
CA SER A 13 -17.69 23.43 2.76
C SER A 13 -16.71 23.11 3.88
N GLN A 14 -16.99 22.09 4.70
CA GLN A 14 -16.11 21.66 5.78
C GLN A 14 -15.06 20.66 5.31
N LEU A 15 -15.22 20.10 4.11
CA LEU A 15 -14.26 19.18 3.53
C LEU A 15 -13.14 19.97 2.87
N ARG A 16 -11.89 19.68 3.26
CA ARG A 16 -10.71 20.23 2.59
C ARG A 16 -10.26 19.27 1.52
N PHE A 17 -10.20 19.75 0.30
CA PHE A 17 -9.66 19.03 -0.83
C PHE A 17 -8.35 19.68 -1.29
N PRO A 18 -7.44 18.92 -1.92
CA PRO A 18 -6.23 19.46 -2.53
C PRO A 18 -6.56 20.51 -3.59
N GLU A 19 -5.58 21.36 -3.91
CA GLU A 19 -5.69 22.27 -5.05
C GLU A 19 -5.90 21.49 -6.36
N ASN A 20 -6.49 22.15 -7.36
CA ASN A 20 -6.85 21.55 -8.66
C ASN A 20 -7.85 20.40 -8.55
N THR A 21 -8.76 20.49 -7.56
CA THR A 21 -9.91 19.58 -7.44
C THR A 21 -11.22 20.37 -7.44
N ALA A 22 -12.28 19.76 -7.98
CA ALA A 22 -13.60 20.35 -7.97
C ALA A 22 -14.67 19.26 -7.78
N VAL A 23 -15.66 19.52 -6.92
CA VAL A 23 -16.82 18.64 -6.78
C VAL A 23 -17.77 18.90 -7.94
N ALA A 24 -17.97 17.88 -8.78
CA ALA A 24 -18.84 17.95 -9.95
C ALA A 24 -20.31 17.67 -9.59
N GLY A 25 -20.55 16.81 -8.59
CA GLY A 25 -21.90 16.48 -8.14
C GLY A 25 -21.92 15.47 -6.99
N VAL A 26 -23.06 15.39 -6.32
CA VAL A 26 -23.31 14.37 -5.28
C VAL A 26 -24.52 13.54 -5.69
N PHE A 27 -24.35 12.23 -5.73
CA PHE A 27 -25.41 11.28 -6.04
C PHE A 27 -25.89 10.61 -4.76
N ARG A 28 -27.18 10.76 -4.47
CA ARG A 28 -27.87 10.12 -3.34
C ARG A 28 -29.15 9.47 -3.85
N ASN A 29 -29.35 8.19 -3.58
CA ASN A 29 -30.55 7.46 -4.01
C ASN A 29 -30.87 7.63 -5.51
N ARG A 30 -29.83 7.59 -6.36
CA ARG A 30 -29.92 7.79 -7.82
C ARG A 30 -30.36 9.20 -8.27
N VAL A 31 -30.39 10.18 -7.37
CA VAL A 31 -30.63 11.59 -7.67
C VAL A 31 -29.31 12.35 -7.65
N CYS A 32 -29.09 13.18 -8.67
CA CYS A 32 -27.95 14.10 -8.73
C CYS A 32 -28.30 15.40 -7.98
N LEU A 33 -27.52 15.71 -6.94
CA LEU A 33 -27.63 16.92 -6.13
C LEU A 33 -26.52 17.89 -6.54
N GLN A 34 -26.90 19.16 -6.71
CA GLN A 34 -25.95 20.23 -6.98
C GLN A 34 -25.00 20.38 -5.78
N PRO A 35 -23.66 20.43 -6.00
CA PRO A 35 -22.68 20.49 -4.93
C PRO A 35 -22.61 21.91 -4.34
N LYS A 36 -23.58 22.25 -3.49
CA LYS A 36 -23.63 23.50 -2.75
C LYS A 36 -22.81 23.42 -1.46
N ALA A 37 -22.30 24.56 -0.99
CA ALA A 37 -21.46 24.63 0.20
C ALA A 37 -22.12 24.08 1.48
N ASP A 38 -23.44 24.22 1.58
CA ASP A 38 -24.29 23.77 2.69
C ASP A 38 -24.81 22.34 2.52
N LEU A 39 -24.59 21.71 1.37
CA LEU A 39 -24.99 20.32 1.14
C LEU A 39 -24.23 19.40 2.09
N GLU A 40 -24.98 18.67 2.90
CA GLU A 40 -24.42 17.65 3.79
C GLU A 40 -24.25 16.33 3.04
N VAL A 41 -23.06 15.75 3.16
CA VAL A 41 -22.71 14.44 2.64
C VAL A 41 -22.50 13.46 3.79
N SER A 42 -22.89 12.21 3.57
CA SER A 42 -22.82 11.14 4.57
C SER A 42 -22.62 9.77 3.92
N SER A 43 -22.57 8.74 4.76
CA SER A 43 -22.42 7.35 4.33
C SER A 43 -23.52 6.97 3.33
N GLY A 44 -23.13 6.37 2.22
CA GLY A 44 -24.05 6.01 1.13
C GLY A 44 -24.07 7.00 -0.03
N ASP A 45 -23.61 8.24 0.15
CA ASP A 45 -23.48 9.20 -0.96
C ASP A 45 -22.33 8.85 -1.89
N MET A 46 -22.46 9.19 -3.16
CA MET A 46 -21.39 9.13 -4.14
C MET A 46 -21.03 10.54 -4.58
N VAL A 47 -19.78 10.95 -4.34
CA VAL A 47 -19.28 12.27 -4.73
C VAL A 47 -18.50 12.11 -6.03
N ALA A 48 -18.93 12.79 -7.09
CA ALA A 48 -18.20 12.89 -8.33
C ALA A 48 -17.32 14.14 -8.31
N MET A 49 -16.09 14.02 -8.79
CA MET A 49 -15.09 15.06 -8.65
C MET A 49 -14.08 15.03 -9.81
N PHE A 50 -13.66 16.22 -10.22
CA PHE A 50 -12.56 16.42 -11.15
C PHE A 50 -11.26 16.58 -10.38
N ALA A 51 -10.20 15.96 -10.86
CA ALA A 51 -8.87 16.02 -10.27
C ALA A 51 -7.82 15.71 -11.34
N THR A 52 -6.62 16.29 -11.20
CA THR A 52 -5.46 15.86 -11.99
C THR A 52 -4.92 14.53 -11.47
N PRO A 53 -4.25 13.71 -12.30
CA PRO A 53 -3.70 12.42 -11.86
C PRO A 53 -2.74 12.55 -10.67
N SER A 54 -1.97 13.64 -10.60
CA SER A 54 -0.98 13.90 -9.55
C SER A 54 -1.59 14.05 -8.15
N VAL A 55 -2.84 14.51 -8.03
CA VAL A 55 -3.48 14.78 -6.73
C VAL A 55 -4.37 13.63 -6.24
N LEU A 56 -4.61 12.60 -7.05
CA LEU A 56 -5.44 11.44 -6.69
C LEU A 56 -5.01 10.77 -5.36
N PRO A 57 -3.71 10.62 -5.04
CA PRO A 57 -3.30 10.01 -3.77
C PRO A 57 -3.72 10.84 -2.55
N GLU A 58 -3.57 12.16 -2.62
CA GLU A 58 -3.95 13.08 -1.54
C GLU A 58 -5.47 13.18 -1.41
N LEU A 59 -6.18 13.22 -2.55
CA LEU A 59 -7.63 13.19 -2.62
C LEU A 59 -8.22 11.94 -1.97
N GLY A 60 -7.61 10.78 -2.22
CA GLY A 60 -7.97 9.52 -1.58
C GLY A 60 -7.83 9.59 -0.05
N LYS A 61 -6.77 10.21 0.46
CA LYS A 61 -6.58 10.42 1.92
C LYS A 61 -7.65 11.32 2.51
N ALA A 62 -7.96 12.45 1.87
CA ALA A 62 -8.96 13.41 2.31
C ALA A 62 -10.36 12.78 2.46
N LEU A 63 -10.72 11.84 1.58
CA LEU A 63 -12.02 11.17 1.58
C LEU A 63 -12.09 9.89 2.43
N SER A 64 -10.94 9.29 2.74
CA SER A 64 -10.92 8.00 3.45
C SER A 64 -11.01 8.16 4.97
N GLY A 65 -10.55 9.30 5.52
CA GLY A 65 -10.50 9.66 6.95
C GLY A 65 -10.17 8.55 7.96
N ARG A 66 -9.56 7.45 7.52
CA ARG A 66 -8.88 6.45 8.33
C ARG A 66 -7.44 6.35 7.83
N HIS A 67 -6.53 6.13 8.78
CA HIS A 67 -5.27 5.42 8.56
C HIS A 67 -5.47 4.42 7.42
N ALA A 68 -4.56 4.46 6.43
CA ALA A 68 -4.56 3.53 5.32
C ALA A 68 -4.91 2.12 5.85
N PRO A 69 -5.87 1.40 5.24
CA PRO A 69 -6.23 0.06 5.70
C PRO A 69 -4.93 -0.71 5.91
N LYS A 70 -4.78 -1.49 7.00
CA LYS A 70 -3.49 -2.10 7.37
C LYS A 70 -2.76 -2.69 6.15
N TYR A 71 -3.49 -3.33 5.24
CA TYR A 71 -2.98 -3.81 3.96
C TYR A 71 -2.37 -2.74 3.00
N LEU A 72 -2.95 -1.54 2.88
CA LEU A 72 -2.37 -0.42 2.10
C LEU A 72 -1.29 0.35 2.86
N ALA A 73 -1.34 0.41 4.20
CA ALA A 73 -0.24 0.94 5.01
C ALA A 73 1.01 0.04 4.87
N GLU A 74 0.80 -1.27 4.75
CA GLU A 74 1.84 -2.23 4.44
C GLU A 74 2.40 -2.04 3.02
N ARG A 75 1.54 -1.81 2.01
CA ARG A 75 2.02 -1.51 0.63
C ARG A 75 2.85 -0.23 0.53
N ALA A 76 2.50 0.81 1.29
CA ALA A 76 3.23 2.08 1.29
C ALA A 76 4.60 2.00 1.99
N PHE A 77 4.84 0.99 2.82
CA PHE A 77 6.11 0.77 3.52
C PHE A 77 6.96 -0.37 2.93
N PHE A 78 6.36 -1.39 2.29
CA PHE A 78 7.02 -2.68 2.04
C PHE A 78 6.97 -3.22 0.60
N GLY A 79 6.44 -2.45 -0.37
CA GLY A 79 6.37 -2.86 -1.78
C GLY A 79 5.18 -3.76 -2.11
N ASP A 80 4.90 -3.95 -3.40
CA ASP A 80 3.65 -4.50 -3.94
C ASP A 80 3.43 -6.02 -3.73
N PHE A 81 4.38 -6.74 -3.13
CA PHE A 81 4.37 -8.21 -3.13
C PHE A 81 4.76 -8.80 -1.77
N VAL A 82 3.94 -9.74 -1.28
CA VAL A 82 4.24 -10.59 -0.11
C VAL A 82 4.46 -12.01 -0.61
N LEU A 83 5.69 -12.50 -0.43
CA LEU A 83 6.13 -13.83 -0.81
C LEU A 83 6.08 -14.77 0.41
N ASN A 84 5.96 -16.07 0.14
CA ASN A 84 6.12 -17.08 1.19
C ASN A 84 7.61 -17.25 1.52
N GLY A 85 7.92 -17.57 2.78
CA GLY A 85 9.31 -17.81 3.20
C GLY A 85 9.98 -18.99 2.50
N ASP A 86 9.20 -19.95 2.00
CA ASP A 86 9.67 -21.12 1.25
C ASP A 86 9.88 -20.86 -0.25
N ALA A 87 9.57 -19.64 -0.74
CA ALA A 87 9.89 -19.26 -2.11
C ALA A 87 11.42 -19.27 -2.31
N LEU A 88 11.86 -19.83 -3.45
CA LEU A 88 13.28 -19.90 -3.81
C LEU A 88 13.74 -18.57 -4.41
N LEU A 89 15.01 -18.21 -4.19
CA LEU A 89 15.61 -17.03 -4.81
C LEU A 89 15.51 -17.10 -6.33
N GLY A 90 15.80 -18.24 -6.95
CA GLY A 90 15.72 -18.41 -8.41
C GLY A 90 14.31 -18.17 -8.99
N ASP A 91 13.26 -18.53 -8.25
CA ASP A 91 11.88 -18.23 -8.69
C ASP A 91 11.61 -16.73 -8.64
N VAL A 92 12.16 -16.03 -7.63
CA VAL A 92 12.06 -14.58 -7.51
C VAL A 92 12.85 -13.89 -8.63
N GLU A 93 14.05 -14.38 -8.94
CA GLU A 93 14.87 -13.90 -10.07
C GLU A 93 14.10 -14.00 -11.39
N GLN A 94 13.51 -15.17 -11.67
CA GLN A 94 12.78 -15.41 -12.90
C GLN A 94 11.51 -14.56 -13.02
N VAL A 95 10.74 -14.42 -11.94
CA VAL A 95 9.48 -13.67 -11.95
C VAL A 95 9.70 -12.17 -12.05
N TYR A 96 10.74 -11.65 -11.39
CA TYR A 96 10.98 -10.21 -11.32
C TYR A 96 12.12 -9.71 -12.21
N GLY A 97 12.85 -10.60 -12.88
CA GLY A 97 13.98 -10.25 -13.76
C GLY A 97 15.17 -9.67 -13.00
N ILE A 98 15.48 -10.25 -11.84
CA ILE A 98 16.52 -9.77 -10.91
C ILE A 98 17.60 -10.84 -10.82
N GLU A 99 18.86 -10.44 -10.64
CA GLU A 99 19.97 -11.37 -10.37
C GLU A 99 20.47 -11.15 -8.93
N PHE A 100 20.56 -12.21 -8.14
CA PHE A 100 21.09 -12.24 -6.79
C PHE A 100 22.47 -12.90 -6.76
N ASP A 101 23.45 -12.28 -7.41
CA ASP A 101 24.81 -12.83 -7.67
C ASP A 101 25.51 -13.45 -6.45
N ASP A 102 25.20 -12.99 -5.24
CA ASP A 102 25.84 -13.39 -3.99
C ASP A 102 25.20 -14.62 -3.31
N LEU A 103 24.10 -15.17 -3.83
CA LEU A 103 23.35 -16.26 -3.20
C LEU A 103 22.95 -17.35 -4.20
N PRO A 104 22.99 -18.64 -3.78
CA PRO A 104 22.55 -19.72 -4.64
C PRO A 104 21.03 -19.66 -4.89
N PRO A 105 20.56 -19.92 -6.12
CA PRO A 105 19.15 -19.78 -6.49
C PRO A 105 18.24 -20.80 -5.77
N GLU A 106 18.79 -21.91 -5.28
CA GLU A 106 18.05 -22.93 -4.51
C GLU A 106 17.80 -22.52 -3.06
N LEU A 107 18.34 -21.37 -2.62
CA LEU A 107 18.11 -20.88 -1.27
C LEU A 107 16.69 -20.29 -1.16
N SER A 108 15.97 -20.68 -0.12
CA SER A 108 14.70 -20.03 0.21
C SER A 108 14.89 -18.64 0.80
N LEU A 109 13.85 -17.80 0.71
CA LEU A 109 13.86 -16.49 1.37
C LEU A 109 14.04 -16.62 2.89
N ALA A 110 13.44 -17.64 3.52
CA ALA A 110 13.60 -17.90 4.95
C ALA A 110 15.05 -18.22 5.33
N GLU A 111 15.75 -19.04 4.55
CA GLU A 111 17.16 -19.35 4.76
C GLU A 111 18.06 -18.14 4.52
N CYS A 112 17.71 -17.29 3.55
CA CYS A 112 18.40 -16.02 3.33
C CYS A 112 18.36 -15.15 4.60
N PHE A 113 17.19 -15.02 5.25
CA PHE A 113 17.07 -14.34 6.54
C PHE A 113 17.88 -15.02 7.64
N ALA A 114 17.74 -16.34 7.81
CA ALA A 114 18.44 -17.08 8.85
C ALA A 114 19.98 -16.92 8.77
N ARG A 115 20.56 -16.92 7.57
CA ARG A 115 22.00 -16.68 7.36
C ARG A 115 22.44 -15.29 7.79
N ARG A 116 21.62 -14.27 7.54
CA ARG A 116 21.93 -12.85 7.84
C ARG A 116 21.66 -12.49 9.30
N THR A 117 20.70 -13.14 9.94
CA THR A 117 20.25 -12.87 11.33
C THR A 117 20.80 -13.85 12.36
N LYS A 118 21.80 -14.67 11.99
CA LYS A 118 22.40 -15.71 12.86
C LYS A 118 21.37 -16.73 13.40
N GLY A 119 20.36 -17.04 12.60
CA GLY A 119 19.36 -18.07 12.90
C GLY A 119 18.17 -17.60 13.74
N HIS A 120 18.08 -16.32 14.12
CA HIS A 120 16.96 -15.79 14.91
C HIS A 120 16.32 -14.56 14.24
N PRO A 121 15.71 -14.73 13.06
CA PRO A 121 15.02 -13.62 12.38
C PRO A 121 13.78 -13.19 13.14
N VAL A 122 13.57 -11.87 13.22
CA VAL A 122 12.38 -11.25 13.80
C VAL A 122 11.61 -10.45 12.74
N VAL A 123 10.33 -10.20 13.02
CA VAL A 123 9.51 -9.34 12.15
C VAL A 123 10.13 -7.95 12.08
N GLY A 124 10.32 -7.46 10.85
CA GLY A 124 10.96 -6.16 10.58
C GLY A 124 12.43 -6.26 10.18
N ASP A 125 13.07 -7.42 10.30
CA ASP A 125 14.43 -7.62 9.79
C ASP A 125 14.49 -7.32 8.28
N VAL A 126 15.63 -6.76 7.86
CA VAL A 126 15.86 -6.32 6.49
C VAL A 126 17.08 -7.02 5.92
N VAL A 127 16.94 -7.55 4.71
CA VAL A 127 18.04 -8.11 3.93
C VAL A 127 18.06 -7.44 2.57
N THR A 128 19.17 -6.76 2.26
CA THR A 128 19.38 -6.12 0.96
C THR A 128 20.21 -7.03 0.06
N LEU A 129 19.70 -7.27 -1.14
CA LEU A 129 20.31 -8.08 -2.20
C LEU A 129 20.32 -7.24 -3.48
N GLY A 130 21.45 -6.59 -3.79
CA GLY A 130 21.56 -5.69 -4.93
C GLY A 130 20.46 -4.60 -4.92
N PRO A 131 19.62 -4.48 -5.97
CA PRO A 131 18.54 -3.50 -6.04
C PRO A 131 17.28 -3.89 -5.25
N VAL A 132 17.28 -5.04 -4.57
CA VAL A 132 16.13 -5.55 -3.82
C VAL A 132 16.36 -5.43 -2.33
N THR A 133 15.33 -4.94 -1.65
CA THR A 133 15.21 -4.99 -0.20
C THR A 133 14.11 -5.96 0.18
N LEU A 134 14.49 -7.03 0.89
CA LEU A 134 13.59 -7.99 1.50
C LEU A 134 13.32 -7.59 2.95
N VAL A 135 12.07 -7.71 3.40
CA VAL A 135 11.67 -7.41 4.79
C VAL A 135 10.90 -8.57 5.39
N ALA A 136 11.29 -9.05 6.56
CA ALA A 136 10.54 -10.10 7.28
C ALA A 136 9.19 -9.57 7.76
N ARG A 137 8.08 -10.20 7.32
CA ARG A 137 6.70 -9.75 7.60
C ARG A 137 6.03 -10.58 8.67
N ALA A 138 6.35 -11.87 8.71
CA ALA A 138 5.86 -12.79 9.73
C ALA A 138 6.94 -13.83 10.01
N THR A 139 7.08 -14.22 11.27
CA THR A 139 7.98 -15.29 11.70
C THR A 139 7.20 -16.31 12.52
N SER A 140 7.65 -17.56 12.49
CA SER A 140 7.15 -18.64 13.33
C SER A 140 8.33 -19.55 13.66
N ALA A 141 8.54 -19.83 14.95
CA ALA A 141 9.63 -20.69 15.44
C ALA A 141 11.00 -20.37 14.79
N ASP A 142 11.43 -19.11 14.88
CA ASP A 142 12.70 -18.60 14.31
C ASP A 142 12.86 -18.77 12.78
N GLN A 143 11.75 -18.95 12.06
CA GLN A 143 11.74 -18.93 10.60
C GLN A 143 10.82 -17.84 10.07
N VAL A 144 11.28 -17.15 9.03
CA VAL A 144 10.44 -16.19 8.31
C VAL A 144 9.44 -16.94 7.46
N THR A 145 8.15 -16.67 7.65
CA THR A 145 7.06 -17.32 6.91
C THR A 145 6.47 -16.43 5.82
N LYS A 146 6.64 -15.10 5.94
CA LYS A 146 6.22 -14.11 4.96
C LYS A 146 7.29 -13.05 4.77
N VAL A 147 7.57 -12.70 3.53
CA VAL A 147 8.61 -11.73 3.14
C VAL A 147 7.98 -10.66 2.26
N GLY A 148 8.26 -9.39 2.57
CA GLY A 148 7.94 -8.26 1.71
C GLY A 148 9.10 -8.00 0.78
N LEU A 149 8.81 -7.69 -0.48
CA LEU A 149 9.81 -7.37 -1.48
C LEU A 149 9.64 -5.92 -1.95
N LYS A 150 10.72 -5.14 -1.86
CA LYS A 150 10.82 -3.79 -2.38
C LYS A 150 11.97 -3.70 -3.38
N MET A 151 11.72 -3.12 -4.54
CA MET A 151 12.76 -2.75 -5.48
C MET A 151 13.14 -1.28 -5.26
N ASP A 152 14.43 -0.98 -5.25
CA ASP A 152 14.90 0.39 -5.28
C ASP A 152 14.63 0.96 -6.67
N ASN A 153 13.74 1.95 -6.75
CA ASN A 153 13.28 2.56 -8.01
C ASN A 153 14.34 3.49 -8.64
N SER A 154 15.62 3.17 -8.44
CA SER A 154 16.78 3.92 -8.87
C SER A 154 17.47 3.19 -10.02
N GLN A 155 16.74 2.90 -11.11
CA GLN A 155 17.27 2.63 -12.45
C GLN A 155 16.12 2.41 -13.43
N ASN A 156 15.45 3.50 -13.81
CA ASN A 156 14.85 3.61 -15.14
C ASN A 156 15.51 4.83 -15.78
N GLY A 157 16.64 4.59 -16.44
CA GLY A 157 17.25 5.51 -17.40
C GLY A 157 16.64 5.30 -18.77
#